data_AF-A0A1Q9E0Q0-F1
#
_entry.id   AF-A0A1Q9E0Q0-F1
#
_cell.length_a   1.000
_cell.length_b   1.000
_cell.length_c   1.000
_cell.angle_alpha   90.00
_cell.angle_beta   90.00
_cell.angle_gamma   90.00
#
_symmetry.space_group_name_H-M   'P 1'
#
loop_
_entity.id
_entity.type
_entity.pdbx_description
1 polymer ?
#
loop_
_entity_poly.entity_id
_entity_poly.type
_entity_poly.pdbx_seq_one_letter_code
_entity_poly.pdbx_strand_id
1 'polypeptide(L)'
;MSPTRTATLDGEVSGPNYDTAQPPPGLTRDDAGQGSEKMMNGAGGDKELHAGQPVKHVTWPELRFGGGQADQTISTKFVLFIFSGAFNGMNEIIKNRVGTKPMGFFVDGEETDTLGLSPSKEESQSYLHLAETKDFVEAGLEPEFVGRIPVRVAIRALTSNDLYRILTEAEDSVLLQFQNDFDGYGIQLKAEEAALRRVAELAVEERTGARALVTILEKVLRGFKFELPSTSCKELLLTKAIVEDPQGSLQDLLCAAPLARASVQRWLETVERTSKIRLDMPDDVRDRIVEECAEQRQAAETVLDRRLRQTGVISGFESIRDATKGKVDFFCVNQAMLDTPAEEMQKWTKDLDAMA
;
A
#
# COMPACT_ATOMS: atom_id res chain seq x y z
N MET A 1 29.56 -22.95 53.08
CA MET A 1 30.02 -24.35 53.23
C MET A 1 29.03 -25.24 52.52
N SER A 2 29.45 -25.85 51.41
CA SER A 2 28.71 -26.94 50.75
C SER A 2 28.60 -28.15 51.71
N PRO A 3 27.66 -29.08 51.43
CA PRO A 3 28.14 -30.27 50.75
C PRO A 3 27.25 -30.74 49.59
N THR A 4 27.97 -31.11 48.55
CA THR A 4 27.62 -31.87 47.36
C THR A 4 27.00 -33.23 47.71
N ARG A 5 25.96 -33.64 46.97
CA ARG A 5 25.74 -35.05 46.62
C ARG A 5 25.32 -35.18 45.16
N THR A 6 26.17 -35.91 44.45
CA THR A 6 26.13 -36.32 43.05
C THR A 6 25.20 -37.52 42.88
N ALA A 7 24.42 -37.54 41.81
CA ALA A 7 23.89 -38.77 41.22
C ALA A 7 24.05 -38.65 39.69
N THR A 8 24.92 -39.50 39.18
CA THR A 8 25.25 -39.76 37.77
C THR A 8 24.09 -40.48 37.08
N LEU A 9 23.77 -40.06 35.86
CA LEU A 9 23.06 -40.88 34.88
C LEU A 9 23.87 -40.84 33.58
N ASP A 10 24.64 -41.90 33.37
CA ASP A 10 25.21 -42.29 32.10
C ASP A 10 24.06 -42.74 31.17
N GLY A 11 24.04 -42.22 29.96
CA GLY A 11 23.07 -42.57 28.94
C GLY A 11 23.28 -41.71 27.70
N GLU A 12 24.16 -42.17 26.82
CA GLU A 12 24.35 -41.65 25.46
C GLU A 12 23.00 -41.59 24.74
N VAL A 13 22.51 -40.39 24.44
CA VAL A 13 21.43 -40.19 23.47
C VAL A 13 22.08 -40.01 22.10
N SER A 14 22.20 -41.13 21.39
CA SER A 14 22.46 -41.15 19.95
C SER A 14 21.34 -40.37 19.25
N GLY A 15 21.69 -39.24 18.62
CA GLY A 15 20.75 -38.46 17.83
C GLY A 15 20.28 -39.25 16.61
N PRO A 16 19.05 -39.02 16.10
CA PRO A 16 18.61 -39.68 14.89
C PRO A 16 19.51 -39.26 13.72
N ASN A 17 20.16 -40.28 13.14
CA ASN A 17 20.94 -40.21 11.92
C ASN A 17 20.06 -39.60 10.81
N TYR A 18 20.45 -38.45 10.27
CA TYR A 18 19.92 -37.95 9.00
C TYR A 18 20.56 -38.77 7.89
N ASP A 19 20.01 -39.97 7.67
CA ASP A 19 20.38 -40.76 6.50
C ASP A 19 19.81 -40.07 5.25
N THR A 20 20.68 -39.89 4.28
CA THR A 20 20.38 -39.22 3.02
C THR A 20 19.62 -40.19 2.14
N ALA A 21 18.32 -40.31 2.38
CA ALA A 21 17.42 -41.02 1.48
C ALA A 21 17.37 -40.26 0.14
N GLN A 22 18.07 -40.77 -0.88
CA GLN A 22 17.78 -40.39 -2.26
C GLN A 22 16.33 -40.75 -2.59
N PRO A 23 15.56 -39.85 -3.22
CA PRO A 23 14.22 -40.18 -3.66
C PRO A 23 14.27 -41.28 -4.73
N PRO A 24 13.31 -42.21 -4.76
CA PRO A 24 13.21 -43.19 -5.84
C PRO A 24 13.05 -42.45 -7.18
N PRO A 25 13.69 -42.93 -8.26
CA PRO A 25 13.60 -42.27 -9.55
C PRO A 25 12.17 -42.46 -10.10
N GLY A 26 11.39 -41.38 -10.15
CA GLY A 26 10.05 -41.41 -10.76
C GLY A 26 9.03 -40.35 -10.31
N LEU A 27 9.29 -39.55 -9.28
CA LEU A 27 8.39 -38.47 -8.87
C LEU A 27 8.78 -37.15 -9.54
N THR A 28 8.04 -36.80 -10.60
CA THR A 28 8.11 -35.48 -11.22
C THR A 28 7.33 -34.44 -10.41
N ARG A 29 7.70 -33.19 -10.62
CA ARG A 29 7.56 -31.99 -9.75
C ARG A 29 6.13 -31.45 -9.51
N ASP A 30 5.08 -32.25 -9.72
CA ASP A 30 3.68 -31.79 -9.80
C ASP A 30 2.71 -32.41 -8.77
N ASP A 31 3.23 -32.95 -7.65
CA ASP A 31 2.40 -33.62 -6.64
C ASP A 31 1.40 -32.70 -5.91
N ALA A 32 1.68 -31.39 -5.82
CA ALA A 32 0.81 -30.46 -5.11
C ALA A 32 -0.49 -30.14 -5.88
N GLY A 33 -0.39 -29.94 -7.19
CA GLY A 33 -1.55 -29.66 -8.06
C GLY A 33 -2.43 -30.90 -8.19
N GLN A 34 -1.85 -32.00 -8.65
CA GLN A 34 -2.57 -33.27 -8.85
C GLN A 34 -3.09 -33.86 -7.53
N GLY A 35 -2.40 -33.63 -6.41
CA GLY A 35 -2.85 -34.02 -5.07
C GLY A 35 -4.10 -33.25 -4.62
N SER A 36 -4.13 -31.94 -4.85
CA SER A 36 -5.31 -31.10 -4.54
C SER A 36 -6.52 -31.47 -5.41
N GLU A 37 -6.30 -31.76 -6.69
CA GLU A 37 -7.35 -32.21 -7.61
C GLU A 37 -7.87 -33.60 -7.26
N LYS A 38 -7.01 -34.55 -6.88
CA LYS A 38 -7.44 -35.88 -6.40
C LYS A 38 -8.28 -35.79 -5.14
N MET A 39 -7.94 -34.89 -4.21
CA MET A 39 -8.77 -34.61 -3.03
C MET A 39 -10.14 -34.03 -3.42
N MET A 40 -10.18 -33.08 -4.35
CA MET A 40 -11.42 -32.44 -4.82
C MET A 40 -12.30 -33.39 -5.66
N ASN A 41 -11.70 -34.27 -6.46
CA ASN A 41 -12.39 -35.40 -7.12
C ASN A 41 -12.99 -36.38 -6.09
N GLY A 42 -12.42 -36.49 -4.90
CA GLY A 42 -13.03 -37.20 -3.77
C GLY A 42 -14.25 -36.49 -3.20
N ALA A 43 -14.21 -35.15 -3.10
CA ALA A 43 -15.24 -34.33 -2.45
C ALA A 43 -16.48 -34.03 -3.32
N GLY A 44 -16.32 -33.99 -4.64
CA GLY A 44 -17.41 -33.69 -5.60
C GLY A 44 -18.31 -34.88 -5.97
N GLY A 45 -18.20 -36.01 -5.29
CA GLY A 45 -19.15 -37.13 -5.35
C GLY A 45 -19.79 -37.32 -3.98
N ASP A 46 -20.96 -37.97 -3.89
CA ASP A 46 -21.66 -38.30 -2.63
C ASP A 46 -20.73 -39.09 -1.67
N LYS A 47 -19.84 -38.40 -0.95
CA LYS A 47 -18.91 -38.95 0.03
C LYS A 47 -18.83 -38.05 1.26
N GLU A 48 -18.63 -38.71 2.39
CA GLU A 48 -18.39 -38.12 3.69
C GLU A 48 -16.95 -37.61 3.79
N LEU A 49 -16.76 -36.32 4.02
CA LEU A 49 -15.44 -35.74 4.33
C LEU A 49 -15.23 -35.78 5.85
N HIS A 50 -14.06 -36.23 6.28
CA HIS A 50 -13.61 -36.11 7.66
C HIS A 50 -13.23 -34.64 7.93
N ALA A 51 -13.97 -33.97 8.81
CA ALA A 51 -13.60 -32.63 9.23
C ALA A 51 -12.28 -32.70 10.03
N GLY A 52 -11.22 -32.05 9.52
CA GLY A 52 -10.04 -31.75 10.32
C GLY A 52 -10.45 -31.01 11.59
N GLN A 53 -9.78 -31.31 12.70
CA GLN A 53 -10.16 -30.82 14.03
C GLN A 53 -10.44 -29.31 14.01
N PRO A 54 -11.54 -28.83 14.63
CA PRO A 54 -11.76 -27.40 14.76
C PRO A 54 -10.55 -26.80 15.48
N VAL A 55 -10.02 -25.70 14.94
CA VAL A 55 -8.96 -24.91 15.58
C VAL A 55 -9.46 -24.58 16.99
N LYS A 56 -8.88 -25.23 18.00
CA LYS A 56 -9.25 -25.02 19.40
C LYS A 56 -8.89 -23.58 19.74
N HIS A 57 -9.90 -22.75 19.97
CA HIS A 57 -9.72 -21.58 20.82
C HIS A 57 -9.12 -22.09 22.13
N VAL A 58 -7.94 -21.61 22.50
CA VAL A 58 -7.21 -22.06 23.68
C VAL A 58 -7.98 -21.59 24.92
N THR A 59 -8.75 -22.50 25.52
CA THR A 59 -9.19 -22.42 26.91
C THR A 59 -8.46 -23.50 27.71
N TRP A 60 -7.73 -23.07 28.74
CA TRP A 60 -6.97 -23.91 29.67
C TRP A 60 -7.88 -24.87 30.48
N PRO A 61 -7.33 -25.95 31.08
CA PRO A 61 -7.84 -27.29 30.89
C PRO A 61 -8.86 -27.72 31.95
N GLU A 62 -9.99 -28.22 31.48
CA GLU A 62 -10.85 -29.09 32.28
C GLU A 62 -10.57 -30.54 31.90
N LEU A 63 -10.01 -31.27 32.87
CA LEU A 63 -9.83 -32.71 32.85
C LEU A 63 -11.15 -33.40 32.47
N ARG A 64 -11.17 -34.09 31.34
CA ARG A 64 -12.15 -35.14 31.07
C ARG A 64 -11.48 -36.41 30.56
N PHE A 65 -11.82 -37.47 31.27
CA PHE A 65 -11.47 -38.86 31.07
C PHE A 65 -11.93 -39.40 29.72
N GLY A 66 -11.14 -40.33 29.18
CA GLY A 66 -11.52 -41.40 28.25
C GLY A 66 -12.73 -41.21 27.34
N GLY A 67 -12.45 -40.97 26.06
CA GLY A 67 -13.41 -41.11 24.97
C GLY A 67 -12.81 -40.54 23.70
N GLY A 68 -12.39 -41.40 22.76
CA GLY A 68 -11.91 -40.96 21.45
C GLY A 68 -12.96 -40.09 20.79
N GLN A 69 -12.56 -38.88 20.37
CA GLN A 69 -13.43 -37.97 19.64
C GLN A 69 -13.80 -38.63 18.30
N ALA A 70 -15.06 -39.02 18.13
CA ALA A 70 -15.54 -39.56 16.87
C ALA A 70 -15.40 -38.48 15.79
N ASP A 71 -14.70 -38.81 14.70
CA ASP A 71 -14.65 -37.95 13.52
C ASP A 71 -16.07 -37.68 13.05
N GLN A 72 -16.50 -36.42 13.12
CA GLN A 72 -17.77 -36.02 12.56
C GLN A 72 -17.62 -35.95 11.05
N THR A 73 -18.26 -36.88 10.36
CA THR A 73 -18.39 -36.85 8.91
C THR A 73 -19.56 -35.94 8.51
N ILE A 74 -19.31 -35.03 7.58
CA ILE A 74 -20.33 -34.13 7.03
C ILE A 74 -20.52 -34.48 5.56
N SER A 75 -21.78 -34.65 5.14
CA SER A 75 -22.14 -34.86 3.74
C SER A 75 -21.99 -33.56 2.94
N THR A 76 -21.32 -33.64 1.79
CA THR A 76 -21.13 -32.51 0.85
C THR A 76 -22.21 -32.40 -0.21
N LYS A 77 -23.23 -33.26 -0.19
CA LYS A 77 -24.24 -33.37 -1.25
C LYS A 77 -24.95 -32.06 -1.60
N PHE A 78 -25.16 -31.19 -0.61
CA PHE A 78 -25.82 -29.89 -0.78
C PHE A 78 -24.88 -28.70 -0.63
N VAL A 79 -23.57 -28.94 -0.65
CA VAL A 79 -22.56 -27.89 -0.63
C VAL A 79 -22.33 -27.41 -2.05
N LEU A 80 -22.51 -26.10 -2.29
CA LEU A 80 -22.13 -25.48 -3.57
C LEU A 80 -20.61 -25.26 -3.59
N PHE A 81 -19.96 -25.86 -4.58
CA PHE A 81 -18.53 -25.65 -4.83
C PHE A 81 -18.35 -24.61 -5.93
N ILE A 82 -17.62 -23.53 -5.62
CA ILE A 82 -17.22 -22.51 -6.57
C ILE A 82 -15.71 -22.58 -6.72
N PHE A 83 -15.26 -22.92 -7.93
CA PHE A 83 -13.85 -22.93 -8.28
C PHE A 83 -13.51 -21.67 -9.07
N SER A 84 -12.36 -21.06 -8.76
CA SER A 84 -11.85 -19.91 -9.51
C SER A 84 -10.35 -20.03 -9.68
N GLY A 85 -9.85 -19.53 -10.80
CA GLY A 85 -8.43 -19.59 -11.15
C GLY A 85 -8.13 -18.71 -12.36
N ALA A 86 -6.87 -18.28 -12.47
CA ALA A 86 -6.37 -17.56 -13.62
C ALA A 86 -5.60 -18.53 -14.52
N PHE A 87 -6.15 -18.84 -15.69
CA PHE A 87 -5.54 -19.76 -16.64
C PHE A 87 -4.70 -18.97 -17.66
N ASN A 88 -3.38 -18.98 -17.47
CA ASN A 88 -2.45 -18.38 -18.41
C ASN A 88 -2.49 -19.13 -19.74
N GLY A 89 -2.54 -18.42 -20.88
CA GLY A 89 -2.55 -19.02 -22.21
C GLY A 89 -3.88 -19.65 -22.65
N MET A 90 -4.89 -19.75 -21.78
CA MET A 90 -6.19 -20.33 -22.13
C MET A 90 -6.87 -19.60 -23.29
N ASN A 91 -6.70 -18.29 -23.39
CA ASN A 91 -7.22 -17.52 -24.51
C ASN A 91 -6.62 -17.97 -25.85
N GLU A 92 -5.33 -18.35 -25.88
CA GLU A 92 -4.67 -18.84 -27.08
C GLU A 92 -5.08 -20.27 -27.44
N ILE A 93 -5.21 -21.15 -26.43
CA ILE A 93 -5.72 -22.52 -26.62
C ILE A 93 -7.09 -22.47 -27.31
N ILE A 94 -8.01 -21.65 -26.78
CA ILE A 94 -9.35 -21.50 -27.34
C ILE A 94 -9.29 -20.86 -28.73
N LYS A 95 -8.47 -19.81 -28.91
CA LYS A 95 -8.30 -19.14 -30.21
C LYS A 95 -7.82 -20.13 -31.27
N ASN A 96 -6.83 -20.96 -30.95
CA ASN A 96 -6.33 -21.98 -31.86
C ASN A 96 -7.43 -22.97 -32.21
N ARG A 97 -8.19 -23.48 -31.24
CA ARG A 97 -9.31 -24.39 -31.53
C ARG A 97 -10.38 -23.75 -32.43
N VAL A 98 -10.77 -22.50 -32.15
CA VAL A 98 -11.83 -21.79 -32.89
C VAL A 98 -11.35 -21.34 -34.28
N GLY A 99 -10.10 -20.91 -34.39
CA GLY A 99 -9.46 -20.50 -35.64
C GLY A 99 -9.05 -21.66 -36.54
N THR A 100 -8.81 -22.84 -35.98
CA THR A 100 -8.48 -24.07 -36.72
C THR A 100 -9.77 -24.77 -37.18
N LYS A 101 -10.60 -24.10 -37.99
CA LYS A 101 -11.54 -24.84 -38.85
C LYS A 101 -10.73 -25.45 -40.01
N PRO A 102 -10.86 -26.76 -40.28
CA PRO A 102 -10.06 -27.40 -41.32
C PRO A 102 -10.39 -26.82 -42.68
N MET A 103 -9.35 -26.34 -43.34
CA MET A 103 -9.29 -25.91 -44.74
C MET A 103 -9.47 -27.15 -45.63
N GLY A 104 -10.71 -27.64 -45.75
CA GLY A 104 -11.03 -28.84 -46.53
C GLY A 104 -12.49 -28.85 -46.93
N PHE A 105 -12.73 -28.75 -48.24
CA PHE A 105 -14.02 -28.63 -48.94
C PHE A 105 -14.66 -27.24 -48.89
N PHE A 106 -14.25 -26.33 -49.78
CA PHE A 106 -15.07 -25.80 -50.88
C PHE A 106 -14.15 -25.24 -51.98
N VAL A 107 -14.65 -25.33 -53.21
CA VAL A 107 -14.01 -25.17 -54.52
C VAL A 107 -13.70 -23.71 -54.85
N ASP A 108 -12.68 -23.51 -55.70
CA ASP A 108 -12.25 -22.28 -56.38
C ASP A 108 -13.30 -21.17 -56.53
N GLY A 109 -12.90 -19.94 -56.20
CA GLY A 109 -13.62 -18.75 -56.65
C GLY A 109 -13.37 -17.48 -55.82
N GLU A 110 -12.48 -16.64 -56.35
CA GLU A 110 -12.39 -15.19 -56.16
C GLU A 110 -11.78 -14.64 -54.86
N GLU A 111 -10.55 -14.15 -55.04
CA GLU A 111 -9.96 -13.03 -54.34
C GLU A 111 -10.99 -11.90 -54.15
N THR A 112 -11.24 -11.49 -52.91
CA THR A 112 -11.72 -10.13 -52.63
C THR A 112 -11.02 -9.61 -51.39
N ASP A 113 -9.79 -9.18 -51.63
CA ASP A 113 -9.06 -8.28 -50.77
C ASP A 113 -9.65 -6.86 -50.96
N THR A 114 -10.54 -6.43 -50.05
CA THR A 114 -10.86 -5.01 -49.86
C THR A 114 -10.98 -4.68 -48.37
N LEU A 115 -9.81 -4.70 -47.73
CA LEU A 115 -9.30 -3.69 -46.78
C LEU A 115 -10.27 -2.56 -46.39
N GLY A 116 -10.72 -2.61 -45.13
CA GLY A 116 -11.40 -1.51 -44.45
C GLY A 116 -11.45 -1.61 -42.92
N LEU A 117 -10.65 -2.48 -42.30
CA LEU A 117 -10.61 -2.62 -40.84
C LEU A 117 -9.18 -2.40 -40.35
N SER A 118 -9.02 -1.26 -39.68
CA SER A 118 -7.84 -0.87 -38.91
C SER A 118 -7.35 -2.04 -38.03
N PRO A 119 -6.03 -2.29 -37.91
CA PRO A 119 -5.44 -3.41 -37.15
C PRO A 119 -5.62 -3.30 -35.61
N SER A 120 -6.54 -2.46 -35.12
CA SER A 120 -6.71 -2.13 -33.70
C SER A 120 -7.79 -2.95 -32.97
N LYS A 121 -8.53 -3.84 -33.65
CA LYS A 121 -9.65 -4.61 -33.03
C LYS A 121 -9.37 -6.08 -32.73
N GLU A 122 -8.31 -6.66 -33.26
CA GLU A 122 -8.04 -8.10 -33.13
C GLU A 122 -7.28 -8.46 -31.83
N GLU A 123 -6.59 -7.51 -31.21
CA GLU A 123 -5.73 -7.77 -30.04
C GLU A 123 -6.49 -7.90 -28.71
N SER A 124 -7.80 -7.60 -28.65
CA SER A 124 -8.57 -7.54 -27.39
C SER A 124 -9.80 -8.46 -27.32
N GLN A 125 -10.00 -9.38 -28.26
CA GLN A 125 -11.11 -10.33 -28.16
C GLN A 125 -10.76 -11.44 -27.17
N SER A 126 -11.47 -11.47 -26.05
CA SER A 126 -11.43 -12.59 -25.10
C SER A 126 -12.29 -13.73 -25.62
N TYR A 127 -11.65 -14.85 -25.97
CA TYR A 127 -12.30 -16.10 -26.37
C TYR A 127 -12.73 -16.96 -25.18
N LEU A 128 -12.47 -16.52 -23.93
CA LEU A 128 -12.77 -17.28 -22.71
C LEU A 128 -14.24 -17.70 -22.59
N HIS A 129 -15.16 -16.93 -23.16
CA HIS A 129 -16.59 -17.27 -23.18
C HIS A 129 -16.94 -18.48 -24.07
N LEU A 130 -16.03 -18.91 -24.94
CA LEU A 130 -16.16 -20.09 -25.79
C LEU A 130 -15.46 -21.32 -25.18
N ALA A 131 -14.97 -21.25 -23.94
CA ALA A 131 -14.20 -22.34 -23.34
C ALA A 131 -14.99 -23.66 -23.25
N GLU A 132 -14.44 -24.73 -23.81
CA GLU A 132 -14.98 -26.08 -23.77
C GLU A 132 -14.10 -26.99 -22.91
N THR A 133 -14.61 -28.18 -22.58
CA THR A 133 -13.90 -29.14 -21.71
C THR A 133 -12.50 -29.45 -22.21
N LYS A 134 -12.31 -29.54 -23.53
CA LYS A 134 -11.03 -29.86 -24.15
C LYS A 134 -9.95 -28.83 -23.85
N ASP A 135 -10.30 -27.54 -23.76
CA ASP A 135 -9.30 -26.49 -23.49
C ASP A 135 -8.79 -26.55 -22.06
N PHE A 136 -9.66 -26.91 -21.11
CA PHE A 136 -9.28 -27.11 -19.72
C PHE A 136 -8.37 -28.32 -19.54
N VAL A 137 -8.63 -29.40 -20.30
CA VAL A 137 -7.78 -30.59 -20.33
C VAL A 137 -6.43 -30.27 -20.96
N GLU A 138 -6.41 -29.52 -22.06
CA GLU A 138 -5.17 -29.05 -22.70
C GLU A 138 -4.40 -28.08 -21.78
N ALA A 139 -5.10 -27.28 -20.97
CA ALA A 139 -4.51 -26.45 -19.93
C ALA A 139 -4.02 -27.24 -18.70
N GLY A 140 -4.22 -28.57 -18.67
CA GLY A 140 -3.66 -29.47 -17.67
C GLY A 140 -4.61 -29.99 -16.59
N LEU A 141 -5.91 -29.68 -16.67
CA LEU A 141 -6.90 -30.21 -15.71
C LEU A 141 -7.33 -31.63 -16.08
N GLU A 142 -7.54 -32.47 -15.06
CA GLU A 142 -8.05 -33.83 -15.25
C GLU A 142 -9.47 -33.85 -15.87
N PRO A 143 -9.73 -34.64 -16.92
CA PRO A 143 -11.04 -34.68 -17.59
C PRO A 143 -12.21 -35.01 -16.66
N GLU A 144 -11.99 -35.91 -15.69
CA GLU A 144 -13.00 -36.29 -14.70
C GLU A 144 -13.38 -35.12 -13.80
N PHE A 145 -12.41 -34.28 -13.45
CA PHE A 145 -12.61 -33.12 -12.60
C PHE A 145 -13.40 -32.05 -13.35
N VAL A 146 -12.99 -31.73 -14.57
CA VAL A 146 -13.68 -30.75 -15.42
C VAL A 146 -15.11 -31.19 -15.76
N GLY A 147 -15.33 -32.51 -15.89
CA GLY A 147 -16.66 -33.10 -16.09
C GLY A 147 -17.63 -32.84 -14.94
N ARG A 148 -17.14 -32.60 -13.72
CA ARG A 148 -17.94 -32.24 -12.54
C ARG A 148 -18.20 -30.74 -12.40
N ILE A 149 -17.68 -29.91 -13.30
CA ILE A 149 -17.85 -28.45 -13.32
C ILE A 149 -18.65 -28.06 -14.58
N PRO A 150 -19.97 -28.30 -14.60
CA PRO A 150 -20.81 -28.06 -15.77
C PRO A 150 -21.12 -26.58 -16.01
N VAL A 151 -21.05 -25.75 -14.96
CA VAL A 151 -21.29 -24.30 -15.05
C VAL A 151 -19.95 -23.58 -15.10
N ARG A 152 -19.76 -22.77 -16.14
CA ARG A 152 -18.52 -22.03 -16.39
C ARG A 152 -18.84 -20.57 -16.66
N VAL A 153 -18.09 -19.69 -16.02
CA VAL A 153 -18.25 -18.25 -16.16
C VAL A 153 -16.88 -17.64 -16.46
N ALA A 154 -16.80 -16.91 -17.56
CA ALA A 154 -15.61 -16.16 -17.93
C ALA A 154 -15.67 -14.74 -17.35
N ILE A 155 -14.63 -14.35 -16.61
CA ILE A 155 -14.50 -12.98 -16.08
C ILE A 155 -13.77 -12.14 -17.13
N ARG A 156 -14.39 -11.03 -17.54
CA ARG A 156 -13.79 -10.08 -18.48
C ARG A 156 -12.68 -9.27 -17.82
N ALA A 157 -11.71 -8.84 -18.63
CA ALA A 157 -10.71 -7.88 -18.18
C ALA A 157 -11.36 -6.58 -17.71
N LEU A 158 -10.78 -5.97 -16.68
CA LEU A 158 -11.25 -4.70 -16.13
C LEU A 158 -10.87 -3.55 -17.06
N THR A 159 -11.86 -2.74 -17.44
CA THR A 159 -11.61 -1.48 -18.14
C THR A 159 -11.29 -0.36 -17.14
N SER A 160 -10.77 0.78 -17.63
CA SER A 160 -10.59 1.97 -16.79
C SER A 160 -11.90 2.41 -16.12
N ASN A 161 -13.04 2.29 -16.82
CA ASN A 161 -14.34 2.62 -16.23
C ASN A 161 -14.75 1.61 -15.14
N ASP A 162 -14.46 0.32 -15.32
CA ASP A 162 -14.72 -0.68 -14.27
C ASP A 162 -13.87 -0.40 -13.02
N LEU A 163 -12.59 -0.04 -13.20
CA LEU A 163 -11.67 0.31 -12.12
C LEU A 163 -12.10 1.60 -11.39
N TYR A 164 -12.55 2.60 -12.12
CA TYR A 164 -13.13 3.82 -11.53
C TYR A 164 -14.34 3.49 -10.64
N ARG A 165 -15.23 2.61 -11.10
CA ARG A 165 -16.39 2.17 -10.31
C ARG A 165 -15.96 1.37 -9.08
N ILE A 166 -14.99 0.47 -9.20
CA ILE A 166 -14.42 -0.26 -8.05
C ILE A 166 -13.81 0.71 -7.03
N LEU A 167 -13.13 1.76 -7.51
CA LEU A 167 -12.51 2.77 -6.67
C LEU A 167 -13.53 3.63 -5.89
N THR A 168 -14.77 3.76 -6.37
CA THR A 168 -15.74 4.75 -5.88
C THR A 168 -17.06 4.18 -5.35
N GLU A 169 -17.60 3.14 -5.98
CA GLU A 169 -18.94 2.60 -5.71
C GLU A 169 -18.92 1.33 -4.85
N ALA A 170 -17.77 0.68 -4.70
CA ALA A 170 -17.67 -0.54 -3.88
C ALA A 170 -17.96 -0.21 -2.41
N GLU A 171 -18.66 -1.13 -1.71
CA GLU A 171 -19.05 -0.95 -0.30
C GLU A 171 -17.84 -0.66 0.60
N ASP A 172 -16.74 -1.36 0.37
CA ASP A 172 -15.42 -1.09 0.96
C ASP A 172 -14.45 -0.65 -0.14
N SER A 173 -14.74 0.50 -0.74
CA SER A 173 -13.93 1.04 -1.84
C SER A 173 -12.54 1.45 -1.37
N VAL A 174 -11.58 1.34 -2.29
CA VAL A 174 -10.19 1.76 -2.01
C VAL A 174 -10.14 3.24 -1.65
N LEU A 175 -10.96 4.10 -2.27
CA LEU A 175 -11.03 5.51 -1.91
C LEU A 175 -11.46 5.70 -0.46
N LEU A 176 -12.51 5.00 -0.01
CA LEU A 176 -13.01 5.08 1.36
C LEU A 176 -11.94 4.66 2.38
N GLN A 177 -11.15 3.62 2.08
CA GLN A 177 -10.04 3.19 2.94
C GLN A 177 -9.00 4.31 3.11
N PHE A 178 -8.59 4.97 2.02
CA PHE A 178 -7.67 6.10 2.10
C PHE A 178 -8.30 7.32 2.79
N GLN A 179 -9.59 7.57 2.62
CA GLN A 179 -10.28 8.64 3.35
C GLN A 179 -10.27 8.40 4.85
N ASN A 180 -10.52 7.16 5.28
CA ASN A 180 -10.46 6.76 6.68
C ASN A 180 -9.02 6.86 7.25
N ASP A 181 -8.01 6.47 6.47
CA ASP A 181 -6.60 6.64 6.85
C ASP A 181 -6.27 8.11 7.14
N PHE A 182 -6.70 9.04 6.27
CA PHE A 182 -6.48 10.47 6.45
C PHE A 182 -7.30 11.06 7.61
N ASP A 183 -8.53 10.58 7.82
CA ASP A 183 -9.37 10.98 8.95
C ASP A 183 -8.73 10.60 10.29
N GLY A 184 -7.99 9.49 10.35
CA GLY A 184 -7.17 9.11 11.51
C GLY A 184 -6.10 10.15 11.88
N TYR A 185 -5.64 10.96 10.93
CA TYR A 185 -4.75 12.11 11.16
C TYR A 185 -5.50 13.44 11.36
N GLY A 186 -6.84 13.42 11.35
CA GLY A 186 -7.68 14.61 11.42
C GLY A 186 -7.67 15.46 10.14
N ILE A 187 -7.44 14.83 8.99
CA ILE A 187 -7.40 15.46 7.66
C ILE A 187 -8.52 14.86 6.80
N GLN A 188 -9.39 15.71 6.25
CA GLN A 188 -10.43 15.27 5.33
C GLN A 188 -9.86 15.10 3.92
N LEU A 189 -9.79 13.87 3.41
CA LEU A 189 -9.44 13.60 2.01
C LEU A 189 -10.68 13.68 1.11
N LYS A 190 -10.69 14.65 0.20
CA LYS A 190 -11.65 14.74 -0.91
C LYS A 190 -10.93 14.38 -2.21
N ALA A 191 -11.67 13.92 -3.21
CA ALA A 191 -11.10 13.58 -4.51
C ALA A 191 -11.94 14.13 -5.65
N GLU A 192 -11.28 14.71 -6.63
CA GLU A 192 -11.91 15.12 -7.88
C GLU A 192 -12.12 13.91 -8.79
N GLU A 193 -13.21 13.92 -9.55
CA GLU A 193 -13.48 12.87 -10.53
C GLU A 193 -12.33 12.69 -11.53
N ALA A 194 -11.71 13.79 -11.98
CA ALA A 194 -10.58 13.76 -12.90
C ALA A 194 -9.36 13.02 -12.32
N ALA A 195 -9.11 13.16 -11.01
CA ALA A 195 -8.02 12.46 -10.32
C ALA A 195 -8.30 10.96 -10.24
N LEU A 196 -9.52 10.59 -9.84
CA LEU A 196 -9.96 9.20 -9.72
C LEU A 196 -9.94 8.47 -11.08
N ARG A 197 -10.37 9.15 -12.15
CA ARG A 197 -10.25 8.63 -13.52
C ARG A 197 -8.79 8.44 -13.92
N ARG A 198 -7.91 9.40 -13.59
CA ARG A 198 -6.47 9.26 -13.88
C ARG A 198 -5.84 8.08 -13.14
N VAL A 199 -6.20 7.87 -11.87
CA VAL A 199 -5.77 6.68 -11.10
C VAL A 199 -6.25 5.39 -11.78
N ALA A 200 -7.50 5.36 -12.27
CA ALA A 200 -8.04 4.19 -12.96
C ALA A 200 -7.35 3.92 -14.31
N GLU A 201 -6.97 4.95 -15.06
CA GLU A 201 -6.15 4.81 -16.28
C GLU A 201 -4.78 4.20 -15.99
N LEU A 202 -4.06 4.75 -15.00
CA LEU A 202 -2.76 4.22 -14.56
C LEU A 202 -2.87 2.75 -14.10
N ALA A 203 -3.99 2.39 -13.45
CA ALA A 203 -4.22 1.02 -12.99
C ALA A 203 -4.41 0.01 -14.14
N VAL A 204 -4.93 0.43 -15.29
CA VAL A 204 -5.01 -0.43 -16.48
C VAL A 204 -3.60 -0.72 -17.03
N GLU A 205 -2.72 0.28 -17.03
CA GLU A 205 -1.35 0.18 -17.54
C GLU A 205 -0.51 -0.84 -16.73
N GLU A 206 -0.75 -0.93 -15.41
CA GLU A 206 -0.07 -1.87 -14.49
C GLU A 206 -0.48 -3.34 -14.69
N ARG A 207 -1.57 -3.64 -15.41
CA ARG A 207 -2.04 -5.02 -15.74
C ARG A 207 -2.21 -5.98 -14.56
N THR A 208 -2.36 -5.48 -13.33
CA THR A 208 -2.57 -6.28 -12.11
C THR A 208 -4.02 -6.21 -11.58
N GLY A 209 -4.92 -5.59 -12.35
CA GLY A 209 -6.34 -5.46 -12.02
C GLY A 209 -6.60 -4.47 -10.88
N ALA A 210 -7.66 -4.69 -10.09
CA ALA A 210 -8.07 -3.77 -9.03
C ALA A 210 -7.01 -3.56 -7.92
N ARG A 211 -6.07 -4.51 -7.76
CA ARG A 211 -4.94 -4.37 -6.81
C ARG A 211 -4.04 -3.18 -7.13
N ALA A 212 -3.92 -2.82 -8.42
CA ALA A 212 -3.14 -1.67 -8.85
C ALA A 212 -3.63 -0.35 -8.24
N LEU A 213 -4.94 -0.22 -7.98
CA LEU A 213 -5.54 1.00 -7.42
C LEU A 213 -4.90 1.35 -6.06
N VAL A 214 -4.72 0.35 -5.19
CA VAL A 214 -4.10 0.54 -3.87
C VAL A 214 -2.64 0.96 -4.03
N THR A 215 -1.88 0.29 -4.89
CA THR A 215 -0.47 0.58 -5.13
C THR A 215 -0.27 2.00 -5.68
N ILE A 216 -1.10 2.43 -6.62
CA ILE A 216 -1.03 3.77 -7.21
C ILE A 216 -1.38 4.83 -6.18
N LEU A 217 -2.49 4.67 -5.44
CA LEU A 217 -2.87 5.64 -4.42
C LEU A 217 -1.84 5.73 -3.29
N GLU A 218 -1.28 4.60 -2.87
CA GLU A 218 -0.22 4.58 -1.85
C GLU A 218 1.02 5.32 -2.35
N LYS A 219 1.43 5.12 -3.61
CA LYS A 219 2.54 5.86 -4.21
C LYS A 219 2.27 7.37 -4.26
N VAL A 220 1.08 7.77 -4.66
CA VAL A 220 0.68 9.18 -4.79
C VAL A 220 0.57 9.86 -3.42
N LEU A 221 -0.08 9.21 -2.46
CA LEU A 221 -0.45 9.83 -1.18
C LEU A 221 0.58 9.61 -0.06
N ARG A 222 1.59 8.76 -0.24
CA ARG A 222 2.61 8.48 0.79
C ARG A 222 3.27 9.73 1.35
N GLY A 223 3.72 10.65 0.50
CA GLY A 223 4.36 11.89 0.94
C GLY A 223 3.41 12.75 1.77
N PHE A 224 2.15 12.85 1.33
CA PHE A 224 1.11 13.59 2.03
C PHE A 224 0.77 12.96 3.39
N LYS A 225 0.70 11.62 3.49
CA LYS A 225 0.51 10.91 4.76
C LYS A 225 1.64 11.17 5.76
N PHE A 226 2.86 11.41 5.29
CA PHE A 226 4.02 11.67 6.15
C PHE A 226 4.09 13.14 6.58
N GLU A 227 3.95 14.08 5.65
CA GLU A 227 4.15 15.51 5.91
C GLU A 227 2.92 16.17 6.57
N LEU A 228 1.71 15.93 6.04
CA LEU A 228 0.53 16.70 6.44
C LEU A 228 0.13 16.56 7.93
N PRO A 229 0.27 15.40 8.60
CA PRO A 229 -0.03 15.31 10.03
C PRO A 229 0.82 16.27 10.89
N SER A 230 2.01 16.63 10.40
CA SER A 230 2.91 17.60 11.02
C SER A 230 2.60 19.05 10.64
N THR A 231 1.50 19.31 9.92
CA THR A 231 1.04 20.64 9.50
C THR A 231 -0.28 21.03 10.17
N SER A 232 -0.85 22.19 9.84
CA SER A 232 -2.20 22.61 10.26
C SER A 232 -3.28 22.23 9.25
N CYS A 233 -2.92 21.47 8.20
CA CYS A 233 -3.83 21.08 7.13
C CYS A 233 -5.01 20.26 7.69
N LYS A 234 -6.22 20.61 7.27
CA LYS A 234 -7.47 19.93 7.67
C LYS A 234 -8.18 19.26 6.50
N GLU A 235 -7.83 19.63 5.27
CA GLU A 235 -8.47 19.12 4.08
C GLU A 235 -7.42 18.97 2.97
N LEU A 236 -7.40 17.80 2.33
CA LEU A 236 -6.61 17.52 1.15
C LEU A 236 -7.57 17.20 0.00
N LEU A 237 -7.50 17.98 -1.08
CA LEU A 237 -8.22 17.69 -2.32
C LEU A 237 -7.28 16.97 -3.29
N LEU A 238 -7.54 15.68 -3.54
CA LEU A 238 -6.85 14.89 -4.55
C LEU A 238 -7.28 15.33 -5.95
N THR A 239 -6.40 16.06 -6.64
CA THR A 239 -6.58 16.55 -8.00
C THR A 239 -5.80 15.71 -9.00
N LYS A 240 -6.09 15.88 -10.29
CA LYS A 240 -5.32 15.21 -11.36
C LYS A 240 -3.83 15.58 -11.29
N ALA A 241 -3.49 16.83 -10.96
CA ALA A 241 -2.11 17.29 -10.84
C ALA A 241 -1.34 16.54 -9.74
N ILE A 242 -1.98 16.25 -8.60
CA ILE A 242 -1.38 15.45 -7.51
C ILE A 242 -1.08 14.03 -7.99
N VAL A 243 -1.95 13.43 -8.81
CA VAL A 243 -1.73 12.08 -9.35
C VAL A 243 -0.55 12.05 -10.33
N GLU A 244 -0.36 13.11 -11.12
CA GLU A 244 0.69 13.20 -12.15
C GLU A 244 2.05 13.63 -11.58
N ASP A 245 2.07 14.58 -10.64
CA ASP A 245 3.26 15.03 -9.92
C ASP A 245 2.98 15.16 -8.41
N PRO A 246 3.04 14.04 -7.66
CA PRO A 246 2.76 14.04 -6.24
C PRO A 246 3.77 14.88 -5.44
N GLN A 247 5.05 14.84 -5.81
CA GLN A 247 6.11 15.53 -5.08
C GLN A 247 6.04 17.04 -5.28
N GLY A 248 5.90 17.50 -6.53
CA GLY A 248 5.75 18.93 -6.82
C GLY A 248 4.48 19.50 -6.18
N SER A 249 3.36 18.79 -6.26
CA SER A 249 2.10 19.22 -5.66
C SER A 249 2.17 19.30 -4.13
N LEU A 250 2.87 18.36 -3.48
CA LEU A 250 3.10 18.40 -2.03
C LEU A 250 3.94 19.62 -1.65
N GLN A 251 5.02 19.89 -2.39
CA GLN A 251 5.86 21.05 -2.14
C GLN A 251 5.08 22.36 -2.30
N ASP A 252 4.27 22.48 -3.36
CA ASP A 252 3.43 23.65 -3.59
C ASP A 252 2.42 23.87 -2.47
N LEU A 253 1.83 22.77 -1.97
CA LEU A 253 0.90 22.82 -0.86
C LEU A 253 1.59 23.26 0.44
N LEU A 254 2.79 22.75 0.75
CA LEU A 254 3.55 23.14 1.94
C LEU A 254 4.03 24.61 1.89
N CYS A 255 4.30 25.13 0.70
CA CYS A 255 4.68 26.53 0.48
C CYS A 255 3.49 27.49 0.39
N ALA A 256 2.26 26.98 0.32
CA ALA A 256 1.07 27.82 0.25
C ALA A 256 0.91 28.67 1.52
N ALA A 257 0.57 29.95 1.35
CA ALA A 257 0.60 30.94 2.41
C ALA A 257 -0.10 30.55 3.73
N PRO A 258 -1.31 29.94 3.73
CA PRO A 258 -1.98 29.55 4.98
C PRO A 258 -1.20 28.50 5.77
N LEU A 259 -0.64 27.49 5.07
CA LEU A 259 0.12 26.42 5.70
C LEU A 259 1.50 26.91 6.12
N ALA A 260 2.17 27.68 5.27
CA ALA A 260 3.46 28.30 5.61
C ALA A 260 3.33 29.17 6.88
N ARG A 261 2.32 30.05 6.97
CA ARG A 261 2.10 30.90 8.15
C ARG A 261 1.85 30.09 9.42
N ALA A 262 1.06 29.03 9.33
CA ALA A 262 0.81 28.15 10.48
C ALA A 262 2.07 27.37 10.88
N SER A 263 2.90 26.95 9.92
CA SER A 263 4.19 26.30 10.19
C SER A 263 5.17 27.26 10.88
N VAL A 264 5.22 28.54 10.49
CA VAL A 264 6.02 29.56 11.20
C VAL A 264 5.59 29.65 12.67
N GLN A 265 4.28 29.76 12.93
CA GLN A 265 3.74 29.82 14.29
C GLN A 265 4.11 28.57 15.11
N ARG A 266 3.93 27.38 14.55
CA ARG A 266 4.30 26.11 15.21
C ARG A 266 5.80 26.01 15.48
N TRP A 267 6.64 26.49 14.55
CA TRP A 267 8.08 26.51 14.74
C TRP A 267 8.47 27.40 15.91
N LEU A 268 7.87 28.60 16.03
CA LEU A 268 8.09 29.49 17.17
C LEU A 268 7.74 28.79 18.48
N GLU A 269 6.53 28.23 18.60
CA GLU A 269 6.08 27.47 19.77
C GLU A 269 7.02 26.30 20.12
N THR A 270 7.56 25.63 19.09
CA THR A 270 8.51 24.54 19.27
C THR A 270 9.83 25.03 19.85
N VAL A 271 10.33 26.18 19.36
CA VAL A 271 11.50 26.83 19.95
C VAL A 271 11.20 27.20 21.38
N GLU A 272 10.09 27.86 21.69
CA GLU A 272 9.75 28.27 23.05
C GLU A 272 9.70 27.09 24.02
N ARG A 273 9.13 25.96 23.59
CA ARG A 273 9.05 24.74 24.40
C ARG A 273 10.43 24.11 24.65
N THR A 274 11.29 24.13 23.64
CA THR A 274 12.58 23.41 23.67
C THR A 274 13.68 24.25 24.33
N SER A 275 13.80 25.51 23.90
CA SER A 275 14.81 26.44 24.39
C SER A 275 14.31 27.28 25.56
N LYS A 276 13.06 27.16 26.03
CA LYS A 276 12.50 27.96 27.15
C LYS A 276 12.73 29.47 27.00
N ILE A 277 12.65 29.95 25.76
CA ILE A 277 12.78 31.35 25.39
C ILE A 277 11.51 31.74 24.65
N ARG A 278 10.89 32.84 25.04
CA ARG A 278 9.75 33.41 24.33
C ARG A 278 10.22 34.18 23.11
N LEU A 279 9.68 33.85 21.94
CA LEU A 279 10.05 34.44 20.66
C LEU A 279 8.82 35.07 20.04
N ASP A 280 8.88 36.38 19.89
CA ASP A 280 7.90 37.10 19.09
C ASP A 280 8.45 37.38 17.70
N MET A 281 7.58 37.25 16.70
CA MET A 281 7.88 37.55 15.31
C MET A 281 6.73 38.42 14.78
N PRO A 282 7.00 39.69 14.43
CA PRO A 282 6.00 40.58 13.86
C PRO A 282 5.37 40.02 12.57
N ASP A 283 4.12 40.39 12.28
CA ASP A 283 3.38 39.87 11.12
C ASP A 283 4.06 40.18 9.78
N ASP A 284 4.68 41.34 9.63
CA ASP A 284 5.46 41.73 8.44
C ASP A 284 6.65 40.80 8.19
N VAL A 285 7.31 40.36 9.27
CA VAL A 285 8.42 39.40 9.20
C VAL A 285 7.91 38.01 8.85
N ARG A 286 6.78 37.59 9.42
CA ARG A 286 6.13 36.31 9.09
C ARG A 286 5.71 36.27 7.62
N ASP A 287 5.11 37.35 7.13
CA ASP A 287 4.66 37.48 5.75
C ASP A 287 5.85 37.40 4.78
N ARG A 288 7.00 38.00 5.12
CA ARG A 288 8.22 37.89 4.33
C ARG A 288 8.82 36.49 4.32
N ILE A 289 8.76 35.74 5.43
CA ILE A 289 9.13 34.32 5.44
C ILE A 289 8.19 33.51 4.54
N VAL A 290 6.89 33.78 4.58
CA VAL A 290 5.90 33.11 3.70
C VAL A 290 6.16 33.42 2.23
N GLU A 291 6.48 34.67 1.89
CA GLU A 291 6.87 35.07 0.54
C GLU A 291 8.15 34.35 0.09
N GLU A 292 9.17 34.29 0.95
CA GLU A 292 10.42 33.55 0.69
C GLU A 292 10.16 32.05 0.47
N CYS A 293 9.23 31.44 1.22
CA CYS A 293 8.82 30.05 1.02
C CYS A 293 8.24 29.81 -0.37
N ALA A 294 7.41 30.74 -0.86
CA ALA A 294 6.79 30.65 -2.17
C ALA A 294 7.82 30.86 -3.31
N GLU A 295 8.72 31.84 -3.16
CA GLU A 295 9.77 32.15 -4.14
C GLU A 295 10.78 31.01 -4.29
N GLN A 296 11.22 30.43 -3.17
CA GLN A 296 12.26 29.40 -3.14
C GLN A 296 11.70 27.98 -3.20
N ARG A 297 10.37 27.84 -3.13
CA ARG A 297 9.65 26.55 -3.10
C ARG A 297 10.16 25.66 -1.95
N GLN A 298 10.32 26.26 -0.77
CA GLN A 298 10.80 25.60 0.46
C GLN A 298 9.78 25.70 1.59
N ALA A 299 9.75 24.71 2.47
CA ALA A 299 8.90 24.73 3.65
C ALA A 299 9.39 25.79 4.65
N ALA A 300 8.46 26.40 5.40
CA ALA A 300 8.76 27.45 6.38
C ALA A 300 9.80 27.03 7.42
N GLU A 301 9.74 25.79 7.91
CA GLU A 301 10.71 25.27 8.88
C GLU A 301 12.14 25.25 8.31
N THR A 302 12.30 24.86 7.03
CA THR A 302 13.61 24.86 6.36
C THR A 302 14.17 26.28 6.24
N VAL A 303 13.33 27.25 5.88
CA VAL A 303 13.72 28.66 5.79
C VAL A 303 14.12 29.20 7.17
N LEU A 304 13.32 28.94 8.20
CA LEU A 304 13.57 29.40 9.57
C LEU A 304 14.83 28.77 10.18
N ASP A 305 15.03 27.46 10.02
CA ASP A 305 16.21 26.78 10.53
C ASP A 305 17.48 27.32 9.87
N ARG A 306 17.45 27.55 8.56
CA ARG A 306 18.56 28.18 7.82
C ARG A 306 18.84 29.61 8.33
N ARG A 307 17.80 30.41 8.52
CA ARG A 307 17.92 31.84 8.89
C ARG A 307 18.27 32.06 10.36
N LEU A 308 17.83 31.19 11.27
CA LEU A 308 17.88 31.44 12.72
C LEU A 308 18.69 30.39 13.50
N ARG A 309 18.63 29.11 13.14
CA ARG A 309 19.43 28.07 13.84
C ARG A 309 20.84 28.00 13.29
N GLN A 310 20.99 27.88 11.99
CA GLN A 310 22.30 27.72 11.34
C GLN A 310 23.18 28.98 11.47
N THR A 311 22.55 30.15 11.63
CA THR A 311 23.23 31.42 11.91
C THR A 311 23.62 31.61 13.37
N GLY A 312 23.19 30.69 14.26
CA GLY A 312 23.49 30.73 15.69
C GLY A 312 22.65 31.73 16.50
N VAL A 313 21.63 32.36 15.90
CA VAL A 313 20.74 33.32 16.60
C VAL A 313 20.04 32.64 17.79
N ILE A 314 19.50 31.44 17.58
CA ILE A 314 18.82 30.70 18.66
C ILE A 314 19.78 30.35 19.80
N SER A 315 20.98 29.83 19.50
CA SER A 315 22.00 29.56 20.53
C SER A 315 22.50 30.83 21.22
N GLY A 316 22.48 31.96 20.51
CA GLY A 316 22.79 33.26 21.07
C GLY A 316 21.77 33.71 22.11
N PHE A 317 20.47 33.58 21.81
CA PHE A 317 19.40 33.86 22.79
C PHE A 317 19.45 32.93 24.00
N GLU A 318 19.80 31.66 23.81
CA GLU A 318 20.05 30.71 24.92
C GLU A 318 21.18 31.18 25.83
N SER A 319 22.29 31.63 25.24
CA SER A 319 23.43 32.16 25.99
C SER A 319 23.07 33.41 26.78
N ILE A 320 22.28 34.33 26.20
CA ILE A 320 21.81 35.55 26.87
C ILE A 320 20.91 35.23 28.05
N ARG A 321 19.95 34.31 27.87
CA ARG A 321 19.06 33.88 28.94
C ARG A 321 19.87 33.28 30.10
N ASP A 322 20.85 32.43 29.80
CA ASP A 322 21.67 31.77 30.81
C ASP A 322 22.55 32.77 31.56
N ALA A 323 23.16 33.72 30.84
CA ALA A 323 23.96 34.80 31.43
C ALA A 323 23.13 35.69 32.36
N THR A 324 21.87 35.96 32.01
CA THR A 324 20.96 36.78 32.83
C THR A 324 20.23 35.98 33.91
N LYS A 325 20.54 34.69 34.10
CA LYS A 325 19.84 33.76 35.00
C LYS A 325 18.32 33.73 34.77
N GLY A 326 17.90 33.84 33.51
CA GLY A 326 16.49 33.82 33.10
C GLY A 326 15.72 35.12 33.33
N LYS A 327 16.39 36.23 33.67
CA LYS A 327 15.73 37.55 33.73
C LYS A 327 15.33 38.07 32.35
N VAL A 328 16.11 37.73 31.32
CA VAL A 328 15.79 38.03 29.92
C VAL A 328 15.51 36.71 29.23
N ASP A 329 14.23 36.49 28.94
CA ASP A 329 13.73 35.26 28.30
C ASP A 329 12.83 35.56 27.10
N PHE A 330 12.68 36.83 26.71
CA PHE A 330 11.81 37.28 25.62
C PHE A 330 12.63 38.02 24.55
N PHE A 331 12.50 37.59 23.30
CA PHE A 331 13.22 38.17 22.16
C PHE A 331 12.28 38.39 20.98
N CYS A 332 12.49 39.48 20.25
CA CYS A 332 11.75 39.79 19.04
C CYS A 332 12.65 39.55 17.82
N VAL A 333 12.17 38.74 16.87
CA VAL A 333 12.83 38.49 15.58
C VAL A 333 12.31 39.51 14.59
N ASN A 334 13.03 40.63 14.46
CA ASN A 334 12.73 41.66 13.47
C ASN A 334 13.40 41.33 12.11
N GLN A 335 13.11 42.14 11.09
CA GLN A 335 13.67 41.96 9.76
C GLN A 335 15.21 42.02 9.73
N ALA A 336 15.81 42.92 10.52
CA ALA A 336 17.27 43.05 10.62
C ALA A 336 17.92 41.76 11.17
N MET A 337 17.24 41.02 12.04
CA MET A 337 17.71 39.73 12.56
C MET A 337 17.76 38.65 11.47
N LEU A 338 16.89 38.72 10.46
CA LEU A 338 16.89 37.79 9.31
C LEU A 338 17.93 38.16 8.24
N ASP A 339 18.16 39.45 8.05
CA ASP A 339 19.04 39.98 7.00
C ASP A 339 20.52 40.03 7.48
N THR A 340 20.77 40.47 8.71
CA THR A 340 22.10 40.65 9.31
C THR A 340 22.16 40.10 10.75
N PRO A 341 22.07 38.77 10.94
CA PRO A 341 21.96 38.15 12.28
C PRO A 341 23.18 38.43 13.17
N ALA A 342 24.40 38.47 12.63
CA ALA A 342 25.61 38.68 13.42
C ALA A 342 25.70 40.09 14.03
N GLU A 343 25.26 41.11 13.28
CA GLU A 343 25.30 42.50 13.73
C GLU A 343 24.27 42.78 14.82
N GLU A 344 23.05 42.27 14.63
CA GLU A 344 21.98 42.40 15.63
C GLU A 344 22.32 41.63 16.91
N MET A 345 22.91 40.42 16.82
CA MET A 345 23.36 39.69 18.00
C MET A 345 24.46 40.43 18.78
N GLN A 346 25.38 41.13 18.11
CA GLN A 346 26.38 41.96 18.80
C GLN A 346 25.76 43.17 19.51
N LYS A 347 24.72 43.76 18.92
CA LYS A 347 23.97 44.87 19.53
C LYS A 347 23.29 44.43 20.83
N TRP A 348 22.64 43.27 20.81
CA TRP A 348 22.04 42.66 22.00
C TRP A 348 23.05 42.45 23.13
N THR A 349 24.24 41.90 22.83
CA THR A 349 25.29 41.72 23.85
C THR A 349 25.77 43.04 24.45
N LYS A 350 25.95 44.08 23.62
CA LYS A 350 26.36 45.41 24.10
C LYS A 350 25.28 46.08 24.97
N ASP A 351 24.02 45.95 24.59
CA ASP A 351 22.90 46.52 25.34
C ASP A 351 22.73 45.82 26.70
N LEU A 352 23.02 44.52 26.78
CA LEU A 352 23.06 43.75 28.03
C LEU A 352 24.20 44.18 28.95
N ASP A 353 25.41 44.37 28.41
CA ASP A 353 26.56 44.87 29.17
C ASP A 353 26.32 46.29 29.71
N ALA A 354 25.50 47.09 29.02
CA ALA A 354 25.10 48.42 29.48
C ALA A 354 23.99 48.41 30.56
N MET A 355 23.28 47.28 30.72
CA MET A 355 22.20 47.09 31.70
C MET A 355 22.63 46.34 32.97
N ALA A 356 23.76 45.62 32.93
CA ALA A 356 24.38 44.93 34.06
C ALA A 356 25.21 45.89 34.92
#